data_AF-A0A377XQ25-F1
#
_entry.id   AF-A0A377XQ25-F1
#
_cell.length_a   1.000
_cell.length_b   1.000
_cell.length_c   1.000
_cell.angle_alpha   90.00
_cell.angle_beta   90.00
_cell.angle_gamma   90.00
#
_symmetry.space_group_name_H-M   'P 1'
#
loop_
_entity.id
_entity.type
_entity.pdbx_description
1 polymer ?
#
loop_
_entity_poly.entity_id
_entity_poly.type
_entity_poly.pdbx_seq_one_letter_code
_entity_poly.pdbx_strand_id
1 'polypeptide(L)'
;MPAILANGVEWYQNISTSKDAGTKLMGFSGRVKNPGVWELPFGTTAREILEDYAGGMRDGLKFKALATGRSRDRLPHRSAPRSADGIRKHW
;
A
#
# COMPACT_ATOMS: atom_id res chain seq x y z
N MET A 1 -8.29 -15.86 8.40
CA MET A 1 -9.39 -16.57 9.09
C MET A 1 -8.98 -17.13 10.45
N PRO A 2 -7.88 -17.91 10.60
CA PRO A 2 -7.51 -18.47 11.91
C PRO A 2 -7.27 -17.40 12.99
N ALA A 3 -6.57 -16.32 12.66
CA ALA A 3 -6.27 -15.24 13.61
C ALA A 3 -7.50 -14.45 14.07
N ILE A 4 -8.54 -14.34 13.23
CA ILE A 4 -9.79 -13.64 13.58
C ILE A 4 -10.61 -14.48 14.54
N LEU A 5 -10.66 -15.80 14.33
CA LEU A 5 -11.33 -16.72 15.25
C LEU A 5 -10.62 -16.79 16.61
N ALA A 6 -9.29 -16.63 16.63
CA ALA A 6 -8.51 -16.65 17.86
C ALA A 6 -8.57 -15.34 18.67
N ASN A 7 -8.55 -14.18 18.01
CA ASN A 7 -8.45 -12.87 18.69
C ASN A 7 -9.75 -12.06 18.67
N GLY A 8 -10.78 -12.51 17.96
CA GLY A 8 -12.06 -11.82 17.80
C GLY A 8 -12.09 -10.80 16.67
N VAL A 9 -13.32 -10.41 16.29
CA VAL A 9 -13.59 -9.43 15.22
C VAL A 9 -13.08 -8.03 15.57
N GLU A 10 -13.20 -7.62 16.82
CA GLU A 10 -12.80 -6.28 17.29
C GLU A 10 -11.29 -6.07 17.17
N TRP A 11 -10.49 -7.10 17.50
CA TRP A 11 -9.05 -7.08 17.25
C TRP A 11 -8.75 -6.84 15.76
N TYR A 12 -9.41 -7.56 14.86
CA TYR A 12 -9.18 -7.42 13.42
C TYR A 12 -9.58 -6.03 12.89
N GLN A 13 -10.62 -5.43 13.46
CA GLN A 13 -11.05 -4.07 13.12
C GLN A 13 -10.04 -3.02 13.61
N ASN A 14 -9.50 -3.17 14.82
CA ASN A 14 -8.54 -2.24 15.41
C ASN A 14 -7.14 -2.26 14.78
N ILE A 15 -6.81 -3.25 13.94
CA ILE A 15 -5.53 -3.28 13.21
C ILE A 15 -5.50 -2.22 12.09
N SER A 16 -6.66 -1.85 11.54
CA SER A 16 -6.72 -0.92 10.42
C SER A 16 -6.74 0.54 10.90
N THR A 17 -6.03 1.40 10.16
CA THR A 17 -6.11 2.86 10.32
C THR A 17 -7.15 3.49 9.40
N SER A 18 -7.93 2.69 8.67
CA SER A 18 -8.96 3.15 7.74
C SER A 18 -10.30 2.43 7.95
N LYS A 19 -11.34 2.87 7.23
CA LYS A 19 -12.69 2.30 7.30
C LYS A 19 -12.76 0.82 6.88
N ASP A 20 -11.81 0.37 6.07
CA ASP A 20 -11.66 -1.03 5.67
C ASP A 20 -10.88 -1.79 6.75
N ALA A 21 -11.38 -2.91 7.27
CA ALA A 21 -10.77 -3.64 8.38
C ALA A 21 -9.62 -4.59 7.96
N GLY A 22 -8.59 -4.70 8.82
CA GLY A 22 -7.52 -5.67 8.72
C GLY A 22 -6.24 -5.22 7.99
N THR A 23 -5.47 -6.21 7.56
CA THR A 23 -4.19 -6.07 6.86
C THR A 23 -4.31 -6.53 5.41
N LYS A 24 -3.43 -6.01 4.55
CA LYS A 24 -3.28 -6.42 3.16
C LYS A 24 -1.81 -6.55 2.81
N LEU A 25 -1.48 -7.55 2.00
CA LEU A 25 -0.16 -7.68 1.39
C LEU A 25 0.02 -6.59 0.32
N MET A 26 0.98 -5.70 0.55
CA MET A 26 1.34 -4.61 -0.35
C MET A 26 2.86 -4.62 -0.55
N GLY A 27 3.29 -4.39 -1.79
CA GLY A 27 4.70 -4.51 -2.13
C GLY A 27 5.11 -3.62 -3.29
N PHE A 28 6.40 -3.28 -3.32
CA PHE A 28 7.02 -2.59 -4.44
C PHE A 28 7.95 -3.53 -5.18
N SER A 29 7.81 -3.53 -6.49
CA SER A 29 8.74 -4.15 -7.42
C SER A 29 9.36 -3.07 -8.32
N GLY A 30 10.53 -3.37 -8.91
CA GLY A 30 11.22 -2.46 -9.84
C GLY A 30 12.45 -1.77 -9.25
N ARG A 31 12.57 -0.46 -9.45
CA ARG A 31 13.82 0.32 -9.19
C ARG A 31 13.85 0.98 -7.81
N VAL A 32 13.39 0.26 -6.79
CA VAL A 32 13.48 0.65 -5.37
C VAL A 32 14.72 0.02 -4.72
N LYS A 33 15.17 0.55 -3.57
CA LYS A 33 16.36 0.02 -2.89
C LYS A 33 16.10 -1.40 -2.38
N ASN A 34 14.97 -1.59 -1.70
CA ASN A 34 14.56 -2.87 -1.12
C ASN A 34 13.24 -3.33 -1.74
N PRO A 35 13.25 -4.06 -2.87
CA PRO A 35 12.01 -4.62 -3.43
C PRO A 35 11.50 -5.76 -2.54
N GLY A 36 10.18 -5.81 -2.33
CA GLY A 36 9.59 -6.76 -1.41
C GLY A 36 8.07 -6.65 -1.30
N VAL A 37 7.50 -7.55 -0.50
CA VAL A 37 6.08 -7.56 -0.12
C VAL A 37 6.01 -7.54 1.39
N TRP A 38 5.15 -6.68 1.92
CA TRP A 38 4.92 -6.51 3.35
C TRP A 38 3.43 -6.66 3.65
N GLU A 39 3.12 -7.25 4.81
CA GLU A 39 1.77 -7.26 5.35
C GLU A 39 1.54 -5.97 6.13
N LEU A 40 0.63 -5.13 5.64
CA LEU A 40 0.44 -3.78 6.16
C LEU A 40 -1.04 -3.50 6.42
N PRO A 41 -1.35 -2.69 7.45
CA PRO A 41 -2.73 -2.31 7.74
C PRO A 41 -3.32 -1.47 6.61
N PHE A 42 -4.63 -1.64 6.40
CA PHE A 42 -5.38 -0.75 5.52
C PHE A 42 -5.29 0.69 6.01
N GLY A 43 -5.00 1.62 5.09
CA GLY A 43 -4.71 3.02 5.41
C GLY A 43 -3.26 3.42 5.14
N THR A 44 -2.34 2.45 5.10
CA THR A 44 -0.94 2.70 4.73
C THR A 44 -0.86 3.20 3.29
N THR A 45 -0.20 4.33 3.09
CA THR A 45 -0.07 4.99 1.79
C THR A 45 1.08 4.40 0.98
N ALA A 46 0.97 4.44 -0.35
CA ALA A 46 2.05 4.00 -1.24
C ALA A 46 3.37 4.78 -1.02
N ARG A 47 3.28 5.99 -0.46
CA ARG A 47 4.45 6.81 -0.13
C ARG A 47 5.20 6.26 1.08
N GLU A 48 4.51 5.96 2.18
CA GLU A 48 5.10 5.34 3.37
C GLU A 48 5.75 4.01 2.99
N ILE A 49 5.08 3.21 2.16
CA ILE A 49 5.65 1.93 1.70
C ILE A 49 6.91 2.16 0.84
N LEU A 50 6.94 3.19 0.00
CA LEU A 50 8.12 3.50 -0.81
C LEU A 50 9.28 4.05 0.03
N GLU A 51 9.01 5.00 0.91
CA GLU A 51 10.01 5.76 1.66
C GLU A 51 10.50 4.96 2.88
N ASP A 52 9.59 4.40 3.68
CA ASP A 52 9.92 3.74 4.96
C ASP A 52 10.24 2.25 4.79
N TYR A 53 9.49 1.52 3.95
CA TYR A 53 9.67 0.07 3.81
C TYR A 53 10.65 -0.29 2.68
N ALA A 54 10.47 0.30 1.50
CA ALA A 54 11.32 0.04 0.35
C ALA A 54 12.63 0.85 0.34
N GLY A 55 12.80 1.80 1.28
CA GLY A 55 14.01 2.62 1.43
C GLY A 55 14.22 3.64 0.31
N GLY A 56 13.15 3.98 -0.41
CA GLY A 56 13.16 4.90 -1.54
C GLY A 56 13.62 4.28 -2.86
N MET A 57 13.91 5.16 -3.82
CA MET A 57 14.42 4.79 -5.14
C MET A 57 15.91 4.44 -5.08
N ARG A 58 16.39 3.58 -5.99
CA ARG A 58 17.83 3.33 -6.17
C ARG A 58 18.55 4.64 -6.50
N ASP A 59 19.82 4.75 -6.10
CA ASP A 59 20.58 5.98 -6.18
C ASP A 59 20.62 6.53 -7.63
N GLY A 60 20.45 7.84 -7.76
CA GLY A 60 20.36 8.54 -9.05
C GLY A 60 19.00 8.45 -9.76
N LEU A 61 18.01 7.72 -9.22
CA LEU A 61 16.67 7.63 -9.80
C LEU A 61 15.65 8.45 -9.02
N LYS A 62 14.74 9.10 -9.75
CA LYS A 62 13.60 9.82 -9.20
C LYS A 62 12.31 9.04 -9.44
N PHE A 63 11.42 9.05 -8.45
CA PHE A 63 10.11 8.42 -8.57
C PHE A 63 9.27 9.16 -9.62
N LYS A 64 8.84 8.43 -10.66
CA LYS A 64 8.09 9.01 -11.79
C LYS A 64 6.62 8.64 -11.75
N ALA A 65 6.34 7.34 -11.64
CA ALA A 65 4.99 6.82 -11.55
C ALA A 65 4.97 5.45 -10.89
N LEU A 66 3.86 5.13 -10.24
CA LEU A 66 3.54 3.80 -9.73
C LEU A 66 2.43 3.19 -10.59
N ALA A 67 2.62 1.94 -11.00
CA ALA A 67 1.56 1.12 -11.57
C ALA A 67 0.94 0.29 -10.43
N THR A 68 -0.28 0.63 -10.04
CA THR A 68 -1.03 -0.21 -9.09
C THR A 68 -1.59 -1.41 -9.85
N GLY A 69 -1.45 -2.62 -9.31
CA GLY A 69 -1.58 -3.90 -10.03
C GLY A 69 -2.93 -4.24 -10.67
N ARG A 70 -3.86 -3.29 -10.84
CA ARG A 70 -5.14 -3.51 -11.53
C ARG A 70 -5.52 -2.48 -12.60
N SER A 71 -4.67 -1.51 -12.93
CA SER A 71 -4.94 -0.67 -14.10
C SER A 71 -3.66 -0.30 -14.84
N ARG A 72 -3.77 -0.15 -16.18
CA ARG A 72 -2.73 0.39 -17.05
C ARG A 72 -2.43 1.87 -16.76
N ASP A 73 -3.04 2.43 -15.73
CA ASP A 73 -2.93 3.84 -15.35
C ASP A 73 -1.70 4.04 -14.48
N ARG A 74 -0.70 4.70 -15.06
CA ARG A 74 0.49 5.16 -14.34
C ARG A 74 0.11 6.38 -13.52
N LEU A 75 0.01 6.25 -12.20
CA LEU A 75 -0.21 7.40 -11.33
C LEU A 75 1.09 8.22 -11.24
N PRO A 76 1.12 9.47 -11.72
CA PRO A 76 2.29 10.32 -11.56
C PRO A 76 2.48 10.66 -10.07
N HIS A 77 3.71 11.00 -9.68
CA HIS A 77 4.09 11.33 -8.29
C HIS A 77 3.13 12.30 -7.56
N ARG A 78 2.41 13.15 -8.30
CA ARG A 78 1.51 14.18 -7.77
C ARG A 78 0.08 13.69 -7.52
N SER A 79 -0.29 12.55 -8.08
CA SER A 79 -1.68 12.05 -8.11
C SER A 79 -1.87 10.71 -7.40
N ALA A 80 -0.83 10.19 -6.74
CA ALA A 80 -0.98 9.01 -5.89
C ALA A 80 -1.94 9.35 -4.74
N PRO A 81 -3.04 8.61 -4.57
CA PRO A 81 -4.03 8.95 -3.56
C PRO A 81 -3.44 8.82 -2.16
N ARG A 82 -3.72 9.82 -1.30
CA ARG A 82 -3.33 9.86 0.12
C ARG A 82 -4.04 8.80 0.99
N SER A 83 -5.00 8.07 0.44
CA SER A 83 -5.78 7.04 1.12
C SER A 83 -6.39 6.09 0.09
N ALA A 84 -6.64 4.83 0.49
CA ALA A 84 -7.18 3.75 -0.34
C ALA A 84 -8.58 4.04 -0.96
N ASP A 85 -9.28 5.08 -0.49
CA ASP A 85 -10.60 5.50 -0.97
C ASP A 85 -10.62 6.00 -2.44
N GLY A 86 -9.47 6.40 -2.99
CA GLY A 86 -9.39 7.00 -4.34
C GLY A 86 -9.58 6.05 -5.52
N ILE A 87 -9.66 4.72 -5.29
CA ILE A 87 -9.68 3.71 -6.37
C ILE A 87 -11.12 3.38 -6.84
N ARG A 88 -12.16 3.90 -6.16
CA ARG A 88 -13.56 3.45 -6.38
C ARG A 88 -14.35 4.15 -7.50
N LYS A 89 -13.78 5.02 -8.33
CA LYS A 89 -14.57 5.90 -9.24
C LYS A 89 -14.54 5.62 -10.75
N HIS A 90 -14.17 4.42 -11.19
CA HIS A 90 -14.37 4.03 -12.60
C HIS A 90 -14.88 2.58 -12.71
N TRP A 91 -16.10 2.36 -12.23
CA TRP A 91 -17.00 1.37 -12.82
C TRP A 91 -17.84 2.08 -13.87
#